data_AF-A0A067CY39-F1
#
_entry.id   AF-A0A067CY39-F1
#
_cell.length_a   1.000
_cell.length_b   1.000
_cell.length_c   1.000
_cell.angle_alpha   90.00
_cell.angle_beta   90.00
_cell.angle_gamma   90.00
#
_symmetry.space_group_name_H-M   'P 1'
#
loop_
_entity.id
_entity.type
_entity.pdbx_description
1 polymer ?
#
loop_
_entity_poly.entity_id
_entity_poly.type
_entity_poly.pdbx_seq_one_letter_code
_entity_poly.pdbx_strand_id
1 'polypeptide(L)'
;MSSIRVRATNKLMAKLGATKPSKNTQFDMAHAGFEELQSGVVNLDNALQGFILSLKGFHASANVLLRAVEDVASVRGSDNAGAAPEVRQFIEVFKACSLSIDISKLNELVKTFETRVQKPSQGWLHQVAHLKTEIEDFNESHITFDHYTKKVQTLRDAHNKRAGAGKQEKSKDVDKLHRNEQKLVSISTNYNKTSEKTVQDLRTFLHNRDATLLPLVQRIIEFRLAHAKDMYDLTAKMEPLLHISSFNEHLARLESFAPSGHDSAIPPATRADDEPDVTVTTLSFSDFVGPTSASPAPASPTAPTADFSRRQRRNPAASTRLQCRREARGKTLTRRRHRRRSRRRLHRRPGNTLRRAPSPGVARASTRRRPRRAPVASRPTAGFQPSTHRKKRRSTRLRQHHRRRSVMRHR
;
A
#
# COMPACT_ATOMS: atom_id res chain seq x y z
N MET A 1 12.30 -5.30 -13.90
CA MET A 1 12.66 -6.49 -14.73
C MET A 1 12.24 -7.86 -14.13
N SER A 2 11.85 -7.97 -12.85
CA SER A 2 11.67 -9.26 -12.16
C SER A 2 10.65 -10.23 -12.80
N SER A 3 9.52 -9.72 -13.30
CA SER A 3 8.40 -10.55 -13.80
C SER A 3 8.79 -11.55 -14.90
N ILE A 4 9.67 -11.16 -15.83
CA ILE A 4 10.04 -12.02 -16.98
C ILE A 4 10.79 -13.27 -16.50
N ARG A 5 11.70 -13.14 -15.53
CA ARG A 5 12.46 -14.27 -14.99
C ARG A 5 11.55 -15.27 -14.28
N VAL A 6 10.59 -14.80 -13.49
CA VAL A 6 9.62 -15.65 -12.78
C VAL A 6 8.67 -16.36 -13.76
N ARG A 7 8.21 -15.67 -14.82
CA ARG A 7 7.42 -16.31 -15.89
C ARG A 7 8.24 -17.38 -16.63
N ALA A 8 9.52 -17.13 -16.90
CA ALA A 8 10.39 -18.07 -17.59
C ALA A 8 10.66 -19.35 -16.76
N THR A 9 11.00 -19.24 -15.47
CA THR A 9 11.21 -20.41 -14.61
C THR A 9 9.94 -21.24 -14.43
N ASN A 10 8.78 -20.60 -14.25
CA ASN A 10 7.50 -21.30 -14.15
C ASN A 10 7.15 -22.05 -15.44
N LYS A 11 7.38 -21.44 -16.61
CA LYS A 11 7.14 -22.06 -17.92
C LYS A 11 8.12 -23.21 -18.21
N LEU A 12 9.33 -23.17 -17.64
CA LEU A 12 10.30 -24.28 -17.69
C LEU A 12 9.88 -25.44 -16.79
N MET A 13 9.55 -25.17 -15.52
CA MET A 13 9.08 -26.17 -14.54
C MET A 13 7.85 -26.92 -15.05
N ALA A 14 6.87 -26.21 -15.61
CA ALA A 14 5.68 -26.81 -16.22
C ALA A 14 6.01 -27.66 -17.46
N LYS A 15 6.92 -27.21 -18.33
CA LYS A 15 7.33 -27.97 -19.52
C LYS A 15 8.09 -29.27 -19.20
N LEU A 16 8.73 -29.37 -18.03
CA LEU A 16 9.47 -30.56 -17.61
C LEU A 16 8.57 -31.67 -17.01
N GLY A 17 7.25 -31.46 -16.93
CA GLY A 17 6.33 -32.39 -16.26
C GLY A 17 6.61 -32.57 -14.77
N ALA A 18 7.42 -31.66 -14.19
CA ALA A 18 8.02 -31.84 -12.88
C ALA A 18 6.99 -31.63 -11.76
N THR A 19 7.11 -32.47 -10.73
CA THR A 19 6.39 -32.43 -9.45
C THR A 19 5.97 -31.04 -8.99
N LYS A 20 4.71 -30.89 -8.53
CA LYS A 20 4.19 -29.66 -7.90
C LYS A 20 5.26 -29.03 -6.99
N PRO A 21 5.60 -27.74 -7.14
CA PRO A 21 6.68 -27.12 -6.37
C PRO A 21 6.45 -27.26 -4.87
N SER A 22 7.54 -27.38 -4.09
CA SER A 22 7.45 -27.59 -2.64
C SER A 22 6.63 -26.49 -1.94
N LYS A 23 6.01 -26.79 -0.80
CA LYS A 23 5.21 -25.80 -0.05
C LYS A 23 6.01 -24.53 0.26
N ASN A 24 7.27 -24.69 0.66
CA ASN A 24 8.21 -23.58 0.86
C ASN A 24 8.39 -22.78 -0.44
N THR A 25 8.74 -23.42 -1.57
CA THR A 25 8.88 -22.73 -2.87
C THR A 25 7.60 -22.00 -3.30
N GLN A 26 6.43 -22.59 -3.04
CA GLN A 26 5.14 -21.98 -3.32
C GLN A 26 4.86 -20.75 -2.45
N PHE A 27 5.29 -20.78 -1.18
CA PHE A 27 5.26 -19.65 -0.26
C PHE A 27 6.27 -18.58 -0.67
N ASP A 28 7.54 -18.91 -0.88
CA ASP A 28 8.61 -17.98 -1.27
C ASP A 28 8.20 -17.12 -2.48
N MET A 29 7.58 -17.74 -3.48
CA MET A 29 7.09 -17.06 -4.69
C MET A 29 5.88 -16.15 -4.41
N ALA A 30 4.92 -16.58 -3.58
CA ALA A 30 3.75 -15.78 -3.23
C ALA A 30 4.11 -14.61 -2.31
N HIS A 31 4.98 -14.85 -1.33
CA HIS A 31 5.53 -13.86 -0.41
C HIS A 31 6.36 -12.81 -1.16
N ALA A 32 7.23 -13.19 -2.10
CA ALA A 32 7.99 -12.23 -2.90
C ALA A 32 7.08 -11.31 -3.75
N GLY A 33 5.98 -11.85 -4.30
CA GLY A 33 4.98 -11.04 -5.01
C GLY A 33 4.20 -10.11 -4.07
N PHE A 34 3.85 -10.60 -2.87
CA PHE A 34 3.18 -9.80 -1.84
C PHE A 34 4.06 -8.64 -1.36
N GLU A 35 5.35 -8.88 -1.13
CA GLU A 35 6.35 -7.85 -0.79
C GLU A 35 6.48 -6.76 -1.87
N GLU A 36 6.48 -7.15 -3.16
CA GLU A 36 6.46 -6.20 -4.28
C GLU A 36 5.15 -5.37 -4.27
N LEU A 37 3.99 -6.03 -4.18
CA LEU A 37 2.69 -5.35 -4.23
C LEU A 37 2.41 -4.46 -3.00
N GLN A 38 2.72 -4.89 -1.78
CA GLN A 38 2.45 -4.10 -0.58
C GLN A 38 3.20 -2.77 -0.60
N SER A 39 4.42 -2.75 -1.16
CA SER A 39 5.20 -1.51 -1.32
C SER A 39 4.50 -0.53 -2.25
N GLY A 40 3.88 -1.03 -3.32
CA GLY A 40 3.01 -0.26 -4.21
C GLY A 40 1.75 0.27 -3.54
N VAL A 41 1.07 -0.54 -2.72
CA VAL A 41 -0.15 -0.11 -1.99
C VAL A 41 0.17 0.98 -0.95
N VAL A 42 1.26 0.85 -0.20
CA VAL A 42 1.73 1.88 0.76
C VAL A 42 2.12 3.17 0.03
N ASN A 43 2.85 3.08 -1.08
CA ASN A 43 3.22 4.25 -1.87
C ASN A 43 2.00 4.93 -2.51
N LEU A 44 1.01 4.15 -2.95
CA LEU A 44 -0.26 4.68 -3.46
C LEU A 44 -1.02 5.45 -2.38
N ASP A 45 -1.21 4.88 -1.18
CA ASP A 45 -1.96 5.57 -0.12
C ASP A 45 -1.25 6.87 0.31
N ASN A 46 0.08 6.84 0.47
CA ASN A 46 0.89 8.03 0.74
C ASN A 46 0.74 9.10 -0.35
N ALA A 47 0.68 8.71 -1.63
CA ALA A 47 0.45 9.63 -2.74
C ALA A 47 -0.98 10.20 -2.74
N LEU A 48 -1.99 9.40 -2.37
CA LEU A 48 -3.39 9.84 -2.25
C LEU A 48 -3.60 10.78 -1.05
N GLN A 49 -2.84 10.63 0.03
CA GLN A 49 -2.79 11.59 1.13
C GLN A 49 -2.08 12.87 0.70
N GLY A 50 -0.88 12.77 0.12
CA GLY A 50 -0.08 13.90 -0.36
C GLY A 50 -0.82 14.76 -1.38
N PHE A 51 -1.50 14.15 -2.36
CA PHE A 51 -2.32 14.83 -3.36
C PHE A 51 -3.39 15.75 -2.74
N ILE A 52 -4.12 15.27 -1.72
CA ILE A 52 -5.15 16.07 -1.05
C ILE A 52 -4.55 17.14 -0.13
N LEU A 53 -3.37 16.89 0.46
CA LEU A 53 -2.65 17.92 1.22
C LEU A 53 -2.14 19.04 0.31
N SER A 54 -1.58 18.71 -0.86
CA SER A 54 -1.18 19.69 -1.88
C SER A 54 -2.38 20.47 -2.43
N LEU A 55 -3.52 19.82 -2.67
CA LEU A 55 -4.73 20.50 -3.12
C LEU A 55 -5.27 21.47 -2.06
N LYS A 56 -5.37 21.03 -0.80
CA LYS A 56 -5.72 21.91 0.35
C LYS A 56 -4.74 23.08 0.48
N GLY A 57 -3.45 22.86 0.21
CA GLY A 57 -2.41 23.91 0.19
C GLY A 57 -2.57 24.93 -0.94
N PHE A 58 -2.92 24.49 -2.15
CA PHE A 58 -3.18 25.37 -3.30
C PHE A 58 -4.30 26.39 -3.00
N HIS A 59 -5.46 25.90 -2.55
CA HIS A 59 -6.60 26.74 -2.20
C HIS A 59 -6.35 27.60 -0.94
N ALA A 60 -5.51 27.14 0.00
CA ALA A 60 -5.09 27.97 1.12
C ALA A 60 -4.26 29.19 0.64
N SER A 61 -3.37 29.00 -0.34
CA SER A 61 -2.63 30.10 -0.97
C SER A 61 -3.53 31.04 -1.78
N ALA A 62 -4.54 30.51 -2.47
CA ALA A 62 -5.55 31.32 -3.17
C ALA A 62 -6.34 32.23 -2.19
N ASN A 63 -6.73 31.71 -1.02
CA ASN A 63 -7.33 32.52 0.05
C ASN A 63 -6.40 33.60 0.61
N VAL A 64 -5.07 33.36 0.65
CA VAL A 64 -4.10 34.38 1.07
C VAL A 64 -4.00 35.51 0.03
N LEU A 65 -3.98 35.17 -1.26
CA LEU A 65 -4.05 36.17 -2.34
C LEU A 65 -5.35 36.98 -2.28
N LEU A 66 -6.50 36.33 -2.07
CA LEU A 66 -7.79 37.00 -1.90
C LEU A 66 -7.73 38.04 -0.77
N ARG A 67 -7.21 37.67 0.41
CA ARG A 67 -7.08 38.62 1.53
C ARG A 67 -6.16 39.80 1.22
N ALA A 68 -5.05 39.58 0.52
CA ALA A 68 -4.18 40.69 0.11
C ALA A 68 -4.90 41.67 -0.84
N VAL A 69 -5.80 41.18 -1.71
CA VAL A 69 -6.68 42.03 -2.52
C VAL A 69 -7.72 42.74 -1.67
N GLU A 70 -8.35 42.07 -0.70
CA GLU A 70 -9.30 42.68 0.24
C GLU A 70 -8.66 43.77 1.10
N ASP A 71 -7.44 43.56 1.61
CA ASP A 71 -6.70 44.51 2.44
C ASP A 71 -6.41 45.81 1.66
N VAL A 72 -5.87 45.68 0.43
CA VAL A 72 -5.61 46.83 -0.46
C VAL A 72 -6.91 47.56 -0.81
N ALA A 73 -7.98 46.84 -1.10
CA ALA A 73 -9.30 47.41 -1.40
C ALA A 73 -9.99 48.07 -0.18
N SER A 74 -9.56 47.73 1.03
CA SER A 74 -10.11 48.26 2.28
C SER A 74 -9.38 49.51 2.79
N VAL A 75 -8.24 49.89 2.19
CA VAL A 75 -7.51 51.12 2.55
C VAL A 75 -8.38 52.34 2.25
N ARG A 76 -8.88 53.00 3.30
CA ARG A 76 -9.63 54.27 3.21
C ARG A 76 -8.68 55.46 2.94
N GLY A 77 -8.06 55.47 1.75
CA GLY A 77 -7.18 56.53 1.30
C GLY A 77 -7.94 57.79 0.89
N SER A 78 -7.93 58.81 1.76
CA SER A 78 -8.23 60.24 1.51
C SER A 78 -9.42 60.57 0.60
N ASP A 79 -10.53 60.99 1.21
CA ASP A 79 -11.50 62.02 0.79
C ASP A 79 -12.17 61.98 -0.60
N ASN A 80 -11.79 61.03 -1.46
CA ASN A 80 -12.40 60.78 -2.76
C ASN A 80 -13.76 60.08 -2.57
N ALA A 81 -14.80 60.87 -2.33
CA ALA A 81 -16.19 60.41 -2.23
C ALA A 81 -16.70 59.69 -3.50
N GLY A 82 -15.97 59.80 -4.62
CA GLY A 82 -16.19 59.07 -5.88
C GLY A 82 -15.37 57.78 -6.02
N ALA A 83 -15.17 57.01 -4.95
CA ALA A 83 -14.55 55.68 -5.05
C ALA A 83 -15.37 54.79 -6.00
N ALA A 84 -14.80 54.41 -7.15
CA ALA A 84 -15.52 53.78 -8.24
C ALA A 84 -16.31 52.53 -7.78
N PRO A 85 -17.66 52.54 -7.83
CA PRO A 85 -18.48 51.47 -7.27
C PRO A 85 -18.25 50.14 -7.99
N GLU A 86 -17.92 50.21 -9.28
CA GLU A 86 -17.55 49.09 -10.14
C GLU A 86 -16.36 48.30 -9.56
N VAL A 87 -15.29 48.97 -9.10
CA VAL A 87 -14.10 48.29 -8.53
C VAL A 87 -14.47 47.52 -7.27
N ARG A 88 -15.32 48.07 -6.40
CA ARG A 88 -15.85 47.33 -5.25
C ARG A 88 -16.70 46.14 -5.70
N GLN A 89 -17.52 46.30 -6.73
CA GLN A 89 -18.36 45.23 -7.28
C GLN A 89 -17.52 44.09 -7.86
N PHE A 90 -16.46 44.38 -8.64
CA PHE A 90 -15.55 43.36 -9.17
C PHE A 90 -14.86 42.57 -8.05
N ILE A 91 -14.43 43.25 -6.99
CA ILE A 91 -13.75 42.61 -5.85
C ILE A 91 -14.71 41.75 -5.03
N GLU A 92 -15.95 42.19 -4.80
CA GLU A 92 -16.97 41.36 -4.13
C GLU A 92 -17.42 40.16 -5.00
N VAL A 93 -17.50 40.27 -6.33
CA VAL A 93 -17.79 39.12 -7.22
C VAL A 93 -16.61 38.14 -7.25
N PHE A 94 -15.37 38.64 -7.38
CA PHE A 94 -14.16 37.81 -7.30
C PHE A 94 -14.10 37.04 -5.98
N LYS A 95 -14.27 37.74 -4.86
CA LYS A 95 -14.36 37.18 -3.50
C LYS A 95 -15.45 36.13 -3.37
N ALA A 96 -16.68 36.42 -3.81
CA ALA A 96 -17.78 35.46 -3.74
C ALA A 96 -17.49 34.18 -4.52
N CYS A 97 -16.87 34.29 -5.70
CA CYS A 97 -16.47 33.14 -6.51
C CYS A 97 -15.30 32.37 -5.87
N SER A 98 -14.22 33.05 -5.45
CA SER A 98 -13.05 32.42 -4.82
C SER A 98 -13.41 31.72 -3.51
N LEU A 99 -14.22 32.32 -2.63
CA LEU A 99 -14.72 31.64 -1.42
C LEU A 99 -15.61 30.43 -1.75
N SER A 100 -16.38 30.49 -2.84
CA SER A 100 -17.18 29.35 -3.33
C SER A 100 -16.30 28.19 -3.81
N ILE A 101 -15.22 28.49 -4.54
CA ILE A 101 -14.22 27.52 -4.99
C ILE A 101 -13.42 26.96 -3.80
N ASP A 102 -12.63 27.82 -3.16
CA ASP A 102 -11.51 27.44 -2.30
C ASP A 102 -11.95 26.93 -0.92
N ILE A 103 -13.18 27.23 -0.51
CA ILE A 103 -13.75 26.78 0.77
C ILE A 103 -14.92 25.84 0.53
N SER A 104 -16.00 26.30 -0.10
CA SER A 104 -17.24 25.49 -0.18
C SER A 104 -17.05 24.25 -1.05
N LYS A 105 -16.64 24.42 -2.31
CA LYS A 105 -16.46 23.30 -3.25
C LYS A 105 -15.29 22.41 -2.88
N LEU A 106 -14.16 22.98 -2.45
CA LEU A 106 -13.05 22.20 -1.94
C LEU A 106 -13.48 21.22 -0.84
N ASN A 107 -14.25 21.66 0.16
CA ASN A 107 -14.65 20.79 1.27
C ASN A 107 -15.59 19.66 0.82
N GLU A 108 -16.50 19.91 -0.12
CA GLU A 108 -17.37 18.87 -0.72
C GLU A 108 -16.55 17.83 -1.50
N LEU A 109 -15.62 18.30 -2.33
CA LEU A 109 -14.74 17.46 -3.16
C LEU A 109 -13.78 16.64 -2.29
N VAL A 110 -13.10 17.26 -1.32
CA VAL A 110 -12.21 16.62 -0.34
C VAL A 110 -12.93 15.47 0.38
N LYS A 111 -14.11 15.75 0.96
CA LYS A 111 -14.91 14.75 1.67
C LYS A 111 -15.32 13.59 0.76
N THR A 112 -15.58 13.90 -0.51
CA THR A 112 -15.89 12.90 -1.55
C THR A 112 -14.67 12.02 -1.87
N PHE A 113 -13.46 12.60 -1.99
CA PHE A 113 -12.22 11.84 -2.21
C PHE A 113 -11.84 10.98 -1.01
N GLU A 114 -11.87 11.56 0.19
CA GLU A 114 -11.61 10.86 1.46
C GLU A 114 -12.54 9.64 1.60
N THR A 115 -13.83 9.79 1.23
CA THR A 115 -14.83 8.71 1.29
C THR A 115 -14.72 7.68 0.15
N ARG A 116 -14.53 8.12 -1.12
CA ARG A 116 -14.62 7.25 -2.30
C ARG A 116 -13.28 6.66 -2.75
N VAL A 117 -12.16 7.30 -2.42
CA VAL A 117 -10.80 6.94 -2.87
C VAL A 117 -9.91 6.53 -1.69
N GLN A 118 -9.69 7.39 -0.69
CA GLN A 118 -8.76 7.07 0.41
C GLN A 118 -9.29 5.95 1.30
N LYS A 119 -10.55 6.00 1.76
CA LYS A 119 -11.10 4.94 2.63
C LYS A 119 -11.04 3.52 2.02
N PRO A 120 -11.30 3.31 0.72
CA PRO A 120 -11.03 2.02 0.06
C PRO A 120 -9.54 1.67 -0.06
N SER A 121 -8.64 2.63 -0.28
CA SER A 121 -7.18 2.42 -0.26
C SER A 121 -6.69 1.96 1.13
N GLN A 122 -7.16 2.61 2.19
CA GLN A 122 -6.95 2.20 3.59
C GLN A 122 -7.52 0.81 3.89
N GLY A 123 -8.65 0.45 3.27
CA GLY A 123 -9.20 -0.91 3.32
C GLY A 123 -8.27 -1.96 2.68
N TRP A 124 -7.55 -1.58 1.62
CA TRP A 124 -6.53 -2.45 0.99
C TRP A 124 -5.28 -2.56 1.86
N LEU A 125 -4.84 -1.46 2.50
CA LEU A 125 -3.77 -1.49 3.53
C LEU A 125 -4.13 -2.38 4.73
N HIS A 126 -5.39 -2.41 5.17
CA HIS A 126 -5.82 -3.32 6.23
C HIS A 126 -5.68 -4.80 5.82
N GLN A 127 -5.90 -5.14 4.54
CA GLN A 127 -5.64 -6.49 4.03
C GLN A 127 -4.14 -6.82 4.01
N VAL A 128 -3.28 -5.85 3.65
CA VAL A 128 -1.81 -5.99 3.78
C VAL A 128 -1.41 -6.27 5.23
N ALA A 129 -1.95 -5.51 6.19
CA ALA A 129 -1.65 -5.70 7.62
C ALA A 129 -2.08 -7.09 8.12
N HIS A 130 -3.27 -7.56 7.74
CA HIS A 130 -3.76 -8.92 8.06
C HIS A 130 -2.82 -10.01 7.52
N LEU A 131 -2.44 -9.92 6.24
CA LEU A 131 -1.56 -10.90 5.60
C LEU A 131 -0.16 -10.95 6.22
N LYS A 132 0.35 -9.84 6.79
CA LYS A 132 1.60 -9.85 7.56
C LYS A 132 1.50 -10.74 8.81
N THR A 133 0.43 -10.59 9.59
CA THR A 133 0.20 -11.44 10.76
C THR A 133 0.07 -12.92 10.38
N GLU A 134 -0.59 -13.23 9.25
CA GLU A 134 -0.70 -14.61 8.75
C GLU A 134 0.62 -15.19 8.21
N ILE A 135 1.53 -14.33 7.74
CA ILE A 135 2.92 -14.67 7.42
C ILE A 135 3.72 -14.94 8.69
N GLU A 136 3.53 -14.15 9.75
CA GLU A 136 4.19 -14.31 11.05
C GLU A 136 3.74 -15.63 11.73
N ASP A 137 2.43 -15.88 11.83
CA ASP A 137 1.84 -17.14 12.32
C ASP A 137 2.33 -18.38 11.55
N PHE A 138 2.46 -18.24 10.23
CA PHE A 138 3.02 -19.30 9.37
C PHE A 138 4.50 -19.55 9.67
N ASN A 139 5.30 -18.50 9.88
CA ASN A 139 6.72 -18.62 10.20
C ASN A 139 6.93 -19.28 11.57
N GLU A 140 6.14 -18.94 12.59
CA GLU A 140 6.18 -19.64 13.90
C GLU A 140 5.78 -21.12 13.78
N SER A 141 4.73 -21.41 12.99
CA SER A 141 4.30 -22.78 12.67
C SER A 141 5.41 -23.57 11.97
N HIS A 142 6.12 -22.95 11.03
CA HIS A 142 7.25 -23.54 10.31
C HIS A 142 8.44 -23.84 11.23
N ILE A 143 8.84 -22.88 12.08
CA ILE A 143 9.92 -23.07 13.06
C ILE A 143 9.60 -24.23 14.03
N THR A 144 8.34 -24.32 14.47
CA THR A 144 7.87 -25.37 15.37
C THR A 144 7.91 -26.75 14.70
N PHE A 145 7.44 -26.86 13.45
CA PHE A 145 7.53 -28.08 12.65
C PHE A 145 8.98 -28.52 12.40
N ASP A 146 9.85 -27.58 12.04
CA ASP A 146 11.26 -27.81 11.73
C ASP A 146 12.06 -28.25 12.99
N HIS A 147 11.72 -27.71 14.18
CA HIS A 147 12.22 -28.20 15.46
C HIS A 147 11.81 -29.66 15.75
N TYR A 148 10.51 -29.97 15.70
CA TYR A 148 10.04 -31.32 16.03
C TYR A 148 10.48 -32.37 15.02
N THR A 149 10.64 -32.02 13.74
CA THR A 149 11.19 -32.89 12.70
C THR A 149 12.62 -33.30 13.05
N LYS A 150 13.50 -32.34 13.34
CA LYS A 150 14.90 -32.60 13.74
C LYS A 150 14.99 -33.39 15.05
N LYS A 151 14.11 -33.10 16.00
CA LYS A 151 14.05 -33.77 17.31
C LYS A 151 13.62 -35.24 17.20
N VAL A 152 12.59 -35.54 16.41
CA VAL A 152 12.14 -36.91 16.14
C VAL A 152 13.19 -37.68 15.36
N GLN A 153 13.81 -37.08 14.33
CA GLN A 153 14.89 -37.73 13.58
C GLN A 153 16.06 -38.10 14.51
N THR A 154 16.49 -37.18 15.39
CA THR A 154 17.55 -37.44 16.38
C THR A 154 17.20 -38.62 17.31
N LEU A 155 15.93 -38.77 17.70
CA LEU A 155 15.48 -39.90 18.52
C LEU A 155 15.45 -41.22 17.72
N ARG A 156 14.99 -41.19 16.46
CA ARG A 156 15.02 -42.35 15.55
C ARG A 156 16.45 -42.82 15.25
N ASP A 157 17.37 -41.90 15.03
CA ASP A 157 18.79 -42.22 14.80
C ASP A 157 19.42 -42.87 16.06
N ALA A 158 19.06 -42.41 17.25
CA ALA A 158 19.52 -42.98 18.52
C ALA A 158 18.89 -44.36 18.85
N HIS A 159 17.63 -44.57 18.49
CA HIS A 159 16.93 -45.87 18.50
C HIS A 159 17.63 -46.86 17.57
N ASN A 160 17.74 -46.49 16.28
CA ASN A 160 18.33 -47.35 15.25
C ASN A 160 19.80 -47.70 15.53
N LYS A 161 20.57 -46.76 16.10
CA LYS A 161 21.96 -47.00 16.53
C LYS A 161 22.07 -47.98 17.71
N ARG A 162 21.05 -48.13 18.56
CA ARG A 162 21.02 -49.14 19.63
C ARG A 162 20.54 -50.50 19.13
N ALA A 163 19.47 -50.52 18.32
CA ALA A 163 18.98 -51.73 17.67
C ALA A 163 20.08 -52.39 16.81
N GLY A 164 20.75 -51.62 15.94
CA GLY A 164 21.88 -52.08 15.14
C GLY A 164 23.15 -52.44 15.92
N ALA A 165 23.19 -52.21 17.23
CA ALA A 165 24.25 -52.64 18.14
C ALA A 165 23.82 -53.83 19.03
N GLY A 166 22.66 -54.45 18.75
CA GLY A 166 22.11 -55.56 19.53
C GLY A 166 21.67 -55.19 20.96
N LYS A 167 21.60 -53.89 21.29
CA LYS A 167 21.31 -53.44 22.66
C LYS A 167 19.81 -53.25 22.86
N GLN A 168 19.23 -54.03 23.76
CA GLN A 168 17.83 -53.87 24.18
C GLN A 168 17.55 -52.42 24.57
N GLU A 169 16.48 -51.84 24.06
CA GLU A 169 16.18 -50.44 24.32
C GLU A 169 15.46 -50.24 25.65
N LYS A 170 15.74 -49.11 26.30
CA LYS A 170 15.07 -48.69 27.54
C LYS A 170 13.64 -48.25 27.21
N SER A 171 12.61 -48.83 27.83
CA SER A 171 11.22 -48.44 27.52
C SER A 171 10.96 -46.94 27.68
N LYS A 172 11.64 -46.27 28.63
CA LYS A 172 11.60 -44.80 28.81
C LYS A 172 12.05 -44.00 27.58
N ASP A 173 12.92 -44.55 26.73
CA ASP A 173 13.32 -43.92 25.47
C ASP A 173 12.33 -44.23 24.33
N VAL A 174 11.74 -45.43 24.30
CA VAL A 174 10.65 -45.81 23.36
C VAL A 174 9.43 -44.92 23.58
N ASP A 175 8.98 -44.79 24.84
CA ASP A 175 7.93 -43.86 25.29
C ASP A 175 8.21 -42.43 24.82
N LYS A 176 9.46 -41.99 24.95
CA LYS A 176 9.89 -40.64 24.61
C LYS A 176 9.89 -40.43 23.09
N LEU A 177 10.30 -41.43 22.29
CA LEU A 177 10.18 -41.39 20.84
C LEU A 177 8.70 -41.27 20.44
N HIS A 178 7.85 -42.21 20.88
CA HIS A 178 6.43 -42.26 20.52
C HIS A 178 5.68 -40.97 20.87
N ARG A 179 5.88 -40.42 22.08
CA ARG A 179 5.27 -39.14 22.50
C ARG A 179 5.76 -37.93 21.69
N ASN A 180 6.95 -37.95 21.10
CA ASN A 180 7.41 -36.88 20.21
C ASN A 180 6.96 -37.10 18.75
N GLU A 181 6.77 -38.34 18.31
CA GLU A 181 6.18 -38.66 17.01
C GLU A 181 4.70 -38.25 16.94
N GLN A 182 3.89 -38.57 17.95
CA GLN A 182 2.51 -38.09 18.07
C GLN A 182 2.43 -36.55 18.00
N LYS A 183 3.35 -35.86 18.68
CA LYS A 183 3.45 -34.38 18.62
C LYS A 183 3.84 -33.89 17.22
N LEU A 184 4.80 -34.54 16.56
CA LEU A 184 5.17 -34.19 15.19
C LEU A 184 4.02 -34.40 14.20
N VAL A 185 3.18 -35.44 14.36
CA VAL A 185 1.97 -35.61 13.53
C VAL A 185 1.02 -34.43 13.71
N SER A 186 0.69 -34.06 14.95
CA SER A 186 -0.19 -32.90 15.23
C SER A 186 0.37 -31.58 14.66
N ILE A 187 1.65 -31.32 14.90
CA ILE A 187 2.34 -30.11 14.42
C ILE A 187 2.44 -30.09 12.89
N SER A 188 2.69 -31.25 12.26
CA SER A 188 2.68 -31.40 10.80
C SER A 188 1.30 -31.11 10.21
N THR A 189 0.23 -31.61 10.82
CA THR A 189 -1.14 -31.30 10.38
C THR A 189 -1.44 -29.81 10.47
N ASN A 190 -1.06 -29.15 11.58
CA ASN A 190 -1.24 -27.71 11.73
C ASN A 190 -0.41 -26.91 10.72
N TYR A 191 0.89 -27.19 10.60
CA TYR A 191 1.77 -26.56 9.63
C TYR A 191 1.27 -26.73 8.19
N ASN A 192 0.81 -27.92 7.81
CA ASN A 192 0.27 -28.17 6.47
C ASN A 192 -0.97 -27.32 6.18
N LYS A 193 -1.88 -27.18 7.16
CA LYS A 193 -3.10 -26.36 7.08
C LYS A 193 -2.78 -24.87 6.98
N THR A 194 -1.94 -24.33 7.87
CA THR A 194 -1.53 -22.92 7.84
C THR A 194 -0.79 -22.61 6.55
N SER A 195 0.12 -23.47 6.11
CA SER A 195 0.84 -23.33 4.83
C SER A 195 -0.10 -23.24 3.63
N GLU A 196 -1.10 -24.11 3.53
CA GLU A 196 -2.06 -24.09 2.43
C GLU A 196 -2.94 -22.84 2.47
N LYS A 197 -3.35 -22.40 3.68
CA LYS A 197 -4.12 -21.17 3.86
C LYS A 197 -3.32 -19.93 3.44
N THR A 198 -2.19 -19.65 4.09
CA THR A 198 -1.37 -18.44 3.83
C THR A 198 -0.91 -18.37 2.37
N VAL A 199 -0.54 -19.51 1.75
CA VAL A 199 -0.19 -19.53 0.31
C VAL A 199 -1.39 -19.22 -0.59
N GLN A 200 -2.60 -19.67 -0.25
CA GLN A 200 -3.81 -19.36 -1.02
C GLN A 200 -4.25 -17.90 -0.84
N ASP A 201 -4.18 -17.36 0.38
CA ASP A 201 -4.62 -16.00 0.67
C ASP A 201 -3.67 -14.96 0.04
N LEU A 202 -2.35 -15.17 0.10
CA LEU A 202 -1.36 -14.36 -0.62
C LEU A 202 -1.56 -14.40 -2.14
N ARG A 203 -1.89 -15.57 -2.71
CA ARG A 203 -2.22 -15.69 -4.15
C ARG A 203 -3.51 -14.96 -4.51
N THR A 204 -4.52 -15.04 -3.65
CA THR A 204 -5.82 -14.38 -3.86
C THR A 204 -5.65 -12.87 -3.83
N PHE A 205 -4.88 -12.34 -2.88
CA PHE A 205 -4.49 -10.93 -2.81
C PHE A 205 -3.78 -10.45 -4.09
N LEU A 206 -2.81 -11.23 -4.58
CA LEU A 206 -2.07 -10.91 -5.82
C LEU A 206 -2.94 -10.99 -7.07
N HIS A 207 -3.85 -11.96 -7.15
CA HIS A 207 -4.78 -12.09 -8.27
C HIS A 207 -5.80 -10.95 -8.32
N ASN A 208 -6.29 -10.52 -7.16
CA ASN A 208 -7.27 -9.45 -7.04
C ASN A 208 -6.70 -8.04 -7.23
N ARG A 209 -5.37 -7.88 -7.43
CA ARG A 209 -4.71 -6.58 -7.61
C ARG A 209 -5.44 -5.66 -8.60
N ASP A 210 -5.69 -6.15 -9.81
CA ASP A 210 -6.25 -5.32 -10.89
C ASP A 210 -7.75 -5.04 -10.68
N ALA A 211 -8.47 -5.99 -10.08
CA ALA A 211 -9.87 -5.82 -9.69
C ALA A 211 -10.04 -4.80 -8.55
N THR A 212 -9.04 -4.66 -7.66
CA THR A 212 -9.02 -3.63 -6.60
C THR A 212 -8.53 -2.27 -7.11
N LEU A 213 -7.53 -2.26 -8.00
CA LEU A 213 -6.91 -1.03 -8.51
C LEU A 213 -7.79 -0.30 -9.53
N LEU A 214 -8.46 -1.01 -10.44
CA LEU A 214 -9.31 -0.39 -11.47
C LEU A 214 -10.38 0.56 -10.90
N PRO A 215 -11.23 0.17 -9.91
CA PRO A 215 -12.23 1.07 -9.34
C PRO A 215 -11.62 2.20 -8.47
N LEU A 216 -10.38 2.07 -8.00
CA LEU A 216 -9.66 3.20 -7.38
C LEU A 216 -9.26 4.24 -8.44
N VAL A 217 -8.64 3.79 -9.54
CA VAL A 217 -8.22 4.65 -10.66
C VAL A 217 -9.42 5.36 -11.29
N GLN A 218 -10.52 4.65 -11.54
CA GLN A 218 -11.76 5.25 -12.05
C GLN A 218 -12.27 6.39 -11.15
N ARG A 219 -12.29 6.20 -9.83
CA ARG A 219 -12.76 7.23 -8.89
C ARG A 219 -11.81 8.42 -8.75
N ILE A 220 -10.51 8.22 -8.97
CA ILE A 220 -9.53 9.31 -9.06
C ILE A 220 -9.79 10.14 -10.33
N ILE A 221 -10.10 9.48 -11.46
CA ILE A 221 -10.47 10.17 -12.71
C ILE A 221 -11.80 10.92 -12.54
N GLU A 222 -12.84 10.27 -12.01
CA GLU A 222 -14.13 10.91 -11.68
C GLU A 222 -13.93 12.17 -10.80
N PHE A 223 -13.10 12.07 -9.76
CA PHE A 223 -12.78 13.19 -8.89
C PHE A 223 -12.08 14.33 -9.65
N ARG A 224 -11.06 14.03 -10.46
CA ARG A 224 -10.33 15.05 -11.21
C ARG A 224 -11.21 15.75 -12.24
N LEU A 225 -12.11 15.02 -12.90
CA LEU A 225 -13.09 15.58 -13.83
C LEU A 225 -14.11 16.47 -13.10
N ALA A 226 -14.67 16.02 -11.97
CA ALA A 226 -15.59 16.81 -11.17
C ALA A 226 -14.92 18.10 -10.64
N HIS A 227 -13.70 18.01 -10.10
CA HIS A 227 -12.93 19.15 -9.66
C HIS A 227 -12.62 20.13 -10.80
N ALA A 228 -12.11 19.65 -11.94
CA ALA A 228 -11.81 20.51 -13.08
C ALA A 228 -13.06 21.22 -13.63
N LYS A 229 -14.21 20.54 -13.61
CA LYS A 229 -15.50 21.15 -14.00
C LYS A 229 -15.96 22.19 -12.97
N ASP A 230 -15.99 21.86 -11.68
CA ASP A 230 -16.43 22.78 -10.63
C ASP A 230 -15.54 24.04 -10.58
N MET A 231 -14.24 23.91 -10.85
CA MET A 231 -13.32 25.04 -11.07
C MET A 231 -13.77 25.88 -12.27
N TYR A 232 -13.90 25.28 -13.46
CA TYR A 232 -14.26 25.96 -14.72
C TYR A 232 -15.62 26.68 -14.62
N ASP A 233 -16.65 25.97 -14.17
CA ASP A 233 -18.02 26.48 -13.98
C ASP A 233 -18.09 27.68 -13.00
N LEU A 234 -17.08 27.85 -12.13
CA LEU A 234 -16.97 28.98 -11.21
C LEU A 234 -16.04 30.09 -11.72
N THR A 235 -14.92 29.76 -12.37
CA THR A 235 -14.05 30.78 -13.00
C THR A 235 -14.71 31.45 -14.19
N ALA A 236 -15.58 30.76 -14.94
CA ALA A 236 -16.37 31.37 -16.02
C ALA A 236 -17.30 32.49 -15.52
N LYS A 237 -17.67 32.51 -14.23
CA LYS A 237 -18.45 33.61 -13.62
C LYS A 237 -17.61 34.87 -13.40
N MET A 238 -16.28 34.77 -13.47
CA MET A 238 -15.35 35.90 -13.47
C MET A 238 -15.07 36.44 -14.88
N GLU A 239 -15.46 35.74 -15.95
CA GLU A 239 -15.22 36.16 -17.34
C GLU A 239 -15.82 37.54 -17.68
N PRO A 240 -17.06 37.91 -17.25
CA PRO A 240 -17.59 39.26 -17.49
C PRO A 240 -16.77 40.38 -16.83
N LEU A 241 -15.98 40.07 -15.80
CA LEU A 241 -15.09 41.04 -15.12
C LEU A 241 -13.85 41.38 -15.98
N LEU A 242 -13.63 40.67 -17.10
CA LEU A 242 -12.53 40.91 -18.05
C LEU A 242 -12.94 41.80 -19.23
N HIS A 243 -14.22 42.19 -19.32
CA HIS A 243 -14.77 42.94 -20.46
C HIS A 243 -15.10 44.41 -20.10
N ILE A 244 -14.39 44.95 -19.10
CA ILE A 244 -14.52 46.33 -18.66
C ILE A 244 -13.82 47.24 -19.68
N SER A 245 -14.53 48.23 -20.21
CA SER A 245 -14.03 49.13 -21.27
C SER A 245 -12.83 49.99 -20.85
N SER A 246 -12.57 50.18 -19.54
CA SER A 246 -11.40 50.89 -19.01
C SER A 246 -10.20 50.00 -18.66
N PHE A 247 -10.30 48.66 -18.80
CA PHE A 247 -9.28 47.72 -18.31
C PHE A 247 -7.87 48.04 -18.84
N ASN A 248 -7.74 48.30 -20.15
CA ASN A 248 -6.45 48.58 -20.78
C ASN A 248 -5.82 49.91 -20.30
N GLU A 249 -6.63 50.93 -19.99
CA GLU A 249 -6.14 52.21 -19.44
C GLU A 249 -5.61 52.02 -18.02
N HIS A 250 -6.35 51.27 -17.18
CA HIS A 250 -5.92 50.93 -15.82
C HIS A 250 -4.67 50.05 -15.81
N LEU A 251 -4.54 49.12 -16.77
CA LEU A 251 -3.36 48.28 -16.93
C LEU A 251 -2.12 49.10 -17.33
N ALA A 252 -2.21 49.92 -18.38
CA ALA A 252 -1.10 50.78 -18.80
C ALA A 252 -0.66 51.76 -17.70
N ARG A 253 -1.61 52.26 -16.89
CA ARG A 253 -1.30 53.07 -15.71
C ARG A 253 -0.60 52.26 -14.62
N LEU A 254 -1.02 51.02 -14.36
CA LEU A 254 -0.35 50.13 -13.40
C LEU A 254 1.08 49.80 -13.84
N GLU A 255 1.27 49.50 -15.12
CA GLU A 255 2.58 49.26 -15.74
C GLU A 255 3.50 50.49 -15.65
N SER A 256 2.96 51.71 -15.74
CA SER A 256 3.73 52.95 -15.55
C SER A 256 4.31 53.14 -14.14
N PHE A 257 3.81 52.40 -13.13
CA PHE A 257 4.40 52.38 -11.80
C PHE A 257 5.51 51.34 -11.64
N ALA A 258 5.68 50.41 -12.59
CA ALA A 258 6.79 49.48 -12.56
C ALA A 258 8.10 50.23 -12.87
N PRO A 259 9.14 50.12 -12.01
CA PRO A 259 10.41 50.77 -12.30
C PRO A 259 11.00 50.18 -13.58
N SER A 260 11.29 51.02 -14.57
CA SER A 260 11.74 50.64 -15.93
C SER A 260 13.12 49.97 -16.00
N GLY A 261 13.67 49.56 -14.86
CA GLY A 261 14.96 48.89 -14.70
C GLY A 261 14.85 47.39 -14.42
N HIS A 262 13.73 46.74 -14.72
CA HIS A 262 13.64 45.27 -14.75
C HIS A 262 14.21 44.67 -16.05
N ASP A 263 15.41 45.14 -16.43
CA ASP A 263 16.39 44.34 -17.17
C ASP A 263 16.69 43.09 -16.35
N SER A 264 15.88 42.06 -16.57
CA SER A 264 16.02 40.79 -15.86
C SER A 264 17.26 40.09 -16.38
N ALA A 265 18.36 40.19 -15.63
CA ALA A 265 19.57 39.40 -15.84
C ALA A 265 19.38 37.88 -15.58
N ILE A 266 18.12 37.42 -15.53
CA ILE A 266 17.74 36.05 -15.87
C ILE A 266 17.71 36.02 -17.41
N PRO A 267 18.69 35.42 -18.10
CA PRO A 267 18.62 35.31 -19.55
C PRO A 267 17.30 34.65 -19.93
N PRO A 268 16.60 35.14 -20.98
CA PRO A 268 15.30 34.58 -21.35
C PRO A 268 15.47 33.08 -21.54
N ALA A 269 14.79 32.31 -20.69
CA ALA A 269 14.79 30.86 -20.83
C ALA A 269 14.29 30.56 -22.24
N THR A 270 15.19 30.11 -23.10
CA THR A 270 14.90 29.87 -24.51
C THR A 270 13.71 28.96 -24.57
N ARG A 271 12.58 29.49 -25.08
CA ARG A 271 11.50 28.66 -25.59
C ARG A 271 12.11 27.89 -26.76
N ALA A 272 12.61 26.71 -26.45
CA ALA A 272 12.52 25.64 -27.41
C ALA A 272 11.01 25.41 -27.58
N ASP A 273 10.48 25.77 -28.74
CA ASP A 273 9.12 25.39 -29.14
C ASP A 273 9.05 23.88 -29.50
N ASP A 274 9.99 23.09 -28.98
CA ASP A 274 9.86 21.66 -28.69
C ASP A 274 8.95 21.46 -27.45
N GLU A 275 7.70 21.95 -27.51
CA GLU A 275 6.60 21.18 -26.92
C GLU A 275 6.63 19.83 -27.66
N PRO A 276 6.99 18.71 -27.01
CA PRO A 276 7.00 17.43 -27.70
C PRO A 276 5.54 17.08 -27.99
N ASP A 277 5.11 17.26 -29.24
CA ASP A 277 3.71 17.08 -29.67
C ASP A 277 3.11 15.84 -29.01
N VAL A 278 2.29 16.10 -27.98
CA VAL A 278 1.64 15.06 -27.20
C VAL A 278 0.47 14.57 -28.05
N THR A 279 0.85 13.83 -29.08
CA THR A 279 0.02 12.96 -29.89
C THR A 279 -0.72 12.03 -28.94
N VAL A 280 -1.87 12.52 -28.45
CA VAL A 280 -2.82 11.77 -27.64
C VAL A 280 -3.26 10.63 -28.52
N THR A 281 -2.55 9.52 -28.39
CA THR A 281 -2.81 8.32 -29.16
C THR A 281 -4.20 7.91 -28.73
N THR A 282 -5.17 8.11 -29.63
CA THR A 282 -6.57 7.75 -29.42
C THR A 282 -6.65 6.24 -29.48
N LEU A 283 -6.18 5.59 -28.41
CA LEU A 283 -6.12 4.15 -28.21
C LEU A 283 -7.53 3.61 -28.39
N SER A 284 -7.80 3.17 -29.61
CA SER A 284 -9.11 2.65 -29.97
C SER A 284 -9.28 1.33 -29.24
N PHE A 285 -10.53 0.93 -28.99
CA PHE A 285 -10.77 -0.35 -28.34
C PHE A 285 -10.18 -1.53 -29.14
N SER A 286 -10.06 -1.36 -30.46
CA SER A 286 -9.34 -2.23 -31.40
C SER A 286 -7.86 -2.42 -31.05
N ASP A 287 -7.14 -1.38 -30.65
CA ASP A 287 -5.70 -1.46 -30.29
C ASP A 287 -5.49 -2.23 -28.97
N PHE A 288 -6.45 -2.13 -28.05
CA PHE A 288 -6.42 -2.83 -26.77
C PHE A 288 -6.80 -4.32 -26.89
N VAL A 289 -7.74 -4.66 -27.78
CA VAL A 289 -8.12 -6.06 -28.08
C VAL A 289 -7.09 -6.75 -28.99
N GLY A 290 -6.35 -5.96 -29.78
CA GLY A 290 -5.42 -6.43 -30.79
C GLY A 290 -6.13 -6.85 -32.09
N PRO A 291 -5.40 -7.00 -33.21
CA PRO A 291 -5.98 -7.38 -34.48
C PRO A 291 -6.59 -8.79 -34.39
N THR A 292 -7.91 -8.86 -34.43
CA THR A 292 -8.64 -10.12 -34.59
C THR A 292 -8.23 -10.77 -35.90
N SER A 293 -7.59 -11.93 -35.80
CA SER A 293 -7.13 -12.71 -36.96
C SER A 293 -8.31 -13.00 -37.89
N ALA A 294 -8.35 -12.29 -39.02
CA ALA A 294 -9.32 -12.50 -40.08
C ALA A 294 -9.03 -13.84 -40.78
N SER A 295 -9.53 -14.93 -40.19
CA SER A 295 -9.56 -16.23 -40.86
C SER A 295 -10.39 -16.11 -42.14
N PRO A 296 -9.90 -16.61 -43.29
CA PRO A 296 -10.64 -16.52 -44.55
C PRO A 296 -11.98 -17.26 -44.46
N ALA A 297 -13.00 -16.71 -45.12
CA ALA A 297 -14.34 -17.26 -45.12
C ALA A 297 -14.41 -18.57 -45.93
N PRO A 298 -14.99 -19.65 -45.39
CA PRO A 298 -15.50 -20.74 -46.20
C PRO A 298 -16.85 -20.31 -46.82
N ALA A 299 -17.01 -20.51 -48.13
CA ALA A 299 -18.30 -20.35 -48.77
C ALA A 299 -19.29 -21.42 -48.29
N SER A 300 -20.57 -21.06 -48.14
CA SER A 300 -21.67 -22.01 -48.05
C SER A 300 -21.88 -22.70 -49.42
N PRO A 301 -22.38 -23.94 -49.42
CA PRO A 301 -23.80 -24.07 -49.72
C PRO A 301 -24.54 -25.18 -48.93
N THR A 302 -25.88 -25.05 -48.92
CA THR A 302 -26.90 -26.12 -48.85
C THR A 302 -26.74 -27.30 -47.86
N ALA A 303 -27.67 -27.35 -46.89
CA ALA A 303 -28.17 -28.59 -46.29
C ALA A 303 -28.96 -29.43 -47.35
N PRO A 304 -29.32 -30.73 -47.16
CA PRO A 304 -30.09 -31.18 -45.98
C PRO A 304 -29.86 -32.63 -45.46
N THR A 305 -30.64 -32.97 -44.42
CA THR A 305 -31.17 -34.31 -44.05
C THR A 305 -30.43 -35.20 -43.04
N ALA A 306 -31.25 -35.83 -42.18
CA ALA A 306 -31.12 -37.15 -41.52
C ALA A 306 -30.04 -37.42 -40.43
N ASP A 307 -30.45 -37.19 -39.17
CA ASP A 307 -30.69 -38.26 -38.16
C ASP A 307 -29.52 -39.13 -37.60
N PHE A 308 -29.85 -39.95 -36.59
CA PHE A 308 -29.09 -41.00 -35.91
C PHE A 308 -27.89 -40.62 -35.01
N SER A 309 -28.23 -40.31 -33.75
CA SER A 309 -27.93 -41.15 -32.57
C SER A 309 -26.57 -41.87 -32.40
N ARG A 310 -26.13 -41.92 -31.11
CA ARG A 310 -25.60 -43.13 -30.39
C ARG A 310 -24.10 -43.21 -29.98
N ARG A 311 -23.82 -42.60 -28.82
CA ARG A 311 -23.23 -43.28 -27.61
C ARG A 311 -21.72 -43.64 -27.57
N GLN A 312 -21.21 -43.74 -26.33
CA GLN A 312 -19.91 -44.28 -25.86
C GLN A 312 -18.66 -43.43 -26.16
N ARG A 313 -17.81 -43.09 -25.17
CA ARG A 313 -16.96 -43.91 -24.26
C ARG A 313 -15.87 -44.72 -24.98
N ARG A 314 -14.61 -44.27 -24.87
CA ARG A 314 -13.50 -45.11 -24.34
C ARG A 314 -12.23 -44.29 -24.07
N ASN A 315 -11.65 -44.47 -22.89
CA ASN A 315 -10.19 -44.48 -22.74
C ASN A 315 -9.68 -45.79 -23.38
N PRO A 316 -8.41 -45.82 -23.80
CA PRO A 316 -7.52 -46.75 -23.10
C PRO A 316 -6.25 -46.06 -22.58
N ALA A 317 -5.63 -46.70 -21.59
CA ALA A 317 -4.28 -46.35 -21.14
C ALA A 317 -3.23 -47.27 -21.83
N ALA A 318 -1.97 -47.03 -21.47
CA ALA A 318 -0.78 -47.84 -21.79
C ALA A 318 -0.26 -47.78 -23.24
N SER A 319 0.93 -47.18 -23.38
CA SER A 319 1.95 -47.65 -24.31
C SER A 319 3.33 -47.54 -23.64
N THR A 320 4.08 -48.65 -23.69
CA THR A 320 5.54 -48.76 -23.83
C THR A 320 6.39 -47.57 -23.33
N ARG A 321 7.16 -47.64 -22.23
CA ARG A 321 7.91 -48.75 -21.60
C ARG A 321 9.07 -49.32 -22.43
N LEU A 322 9.93 -48.48 -23.02
CA LEU A 322 11.33 -48.85 -23.35
C LEU A 322 12.20 -47.63 -23.74
N GLN A 323 13.10 -47.20 -22.84
CA GLN A 323 14.40 -46.66 -23.28
C GLN A 323 15.48 -46.79 -22.20
N CYS A 324 16.65 -47.26 -22.61
CA CYS A 324 17.71 -47.69 -21.72
C CYS A 324 18.75 -46.60 -21.41
N ARG A 325 19.00 -46.40 -20.11
CA ARG A 325 20.29 -46.73 -19.48
C ARG A 325 21.58 -46.12 -20.09
N ARG A 326 21.66 -44.80 -20.14
CA ARG A 326 22.88 -43.95 -20.18
C ARG A 326 22.56 -42.67 -19.40
N GLU A 327 23.40 -42.10 -18.53
CA GLU A 327 24.79 -42.39 -18.15
C GLU A 327 24.97 -42.26 -16.63
N ALA A 328 25.98 -42.94 -16.05
CA ALA A 328 26.33 -42.77 -14.63
C ALA A 328 27.83 -43.01 -14.36
N ARG A 329 28.66 -41.96 -14.48
CA ARG A 329 30.01 -41.80 -13.88
C ARG A 329 30.57 -40.41 -14.17
N GLY A 330 30.30 -39.44 -13.28
CA GLY A 330 30.54 -38.00 -13.52
C GLY A 330 31.27 -37.23 -12.40
N LYS A 331 32.30 -37.84 -11.80
CA LYS A 331 33.34 -37.23 -10.94
C LYS A 331 32.90 -36.19 -9.87
N THR A 332 32.94 -36.64 -8.62
CA THR A 332 33.14 -35.81 -7.42
C THR A 332 34.32 -34.84 -7.56
N LEU A 333 34.10 -33.52 -7.41
CA LEU A 333 35.05 -32.57 -6.81
C LEU A 333 34.36 -31.22 -6.40
N THR A 334 35.17 -30.24 -5.95
CA THR A 334 34.84 -28.80 -5.72
C THR A 334 33.84 -28.35 -4.63
N ARG A 335 33.55 -29.14 -3.57
CA ARG A 335 32.85 -28.62 -2.36
C ARG A 335 33.77 -27.88 -1.36
N ARG A 336 34.59 -26.90 -1.78
CA ARG A 336 35.47 -26.14 -0.85
C ARG A 336 36.05 -24.81 -1.39
N ARG A 337 35.27 -23.73 -1.48
CA ARG A 337 35.73 -22.30 -1.41
C ARG A 337 34.54 -21.30 -1.49
N HIS A 338 34.01 -20.86 -0.33
CA HIS A 338 33.41 -19.52 -0.08
C HIS A 338 32.78 -19.45 1.33
N ARG A 339 33.61 -19.50 2.37
CA ARG A 339 33.23 -19.20 3.78
C ARG A 339 34.45 -18.76 4.59
N ARG A 340 35.02 -17.60 4.25
CA ARG A 340 36.03 -16.80 4.98
C ARG A 340 36.17 -15.45 4.25
N ARG A 341 36.44 -14.36 4.99
CA ARG A 341 35.95 -12.98 4.73
C ARG A 341 34.42 -12.92 4.98
N SER A 342 33.87 -12.07 5.86
CA SER A 342 34.45 -10.92 6.60
C SER A 342 34.10 -10.93 8.09
N ARG A 343 35.11 -11.07 8.96
CA ARG A 343 35.13 -10.70 10.39
C ARG A 343 36.59 -10.38 10.77
N ARG A 344 36.78 -9.51 11.77
CA ARG A 344 38.06 -8.90 12.22
C ARG A 344 38.65 -7.81 11.29
N ARG A 345 38.37 -6.55 11.63
CA ARG A 345 39.42 -5.62 12.10
C ARG A 345 39.00 -5.10 13.48
N LEU A 346 39.96 -4.92 14.36
CA LEU A 346 39.80 -4.40 15.73
C LEU A 346 40.57 -3.07 15.86
N HIS A 347 40.28 -2.37 16.95
CA HIS A 347 40.86 -1.11 17.43
C HIS A 347 42.23 -0.66 16.88
N ARG A 348 42.33 0.66 16.62
CA ARG A 348 43.43 1.49 17.14
C ARG A 348 42.98 2.95 17.32
N ARG A 349 43.12 3.47 18.54
CA ARG A 349 43.40 4.89 18.88
C ARG A 349 44.90 4.94 19.24
N PRO A 350 45.62 6.05 18.99
CA PRO A 350 45.59 7.29 19.79
C PRO A 350 45.24 8.53 18.92
N GLY A 351 45.21 9.78 19.40
CA GLY A 351 45.34 10.30 20.76
C GLY A 351 46.35 11.45 20.90
N ASN A 352 45.93 12.60 21.47
CA ASN A 352 46.72 13.77 21.92
C ASN A 352 47.37 14.64 20.79
N THR A 353 47.64 15.96 20.91
CA THR A 353 47.45 16.95 22.02
C THR A 353 47.57 18.42 21.54
N LEU A 354 47.04 19.38 22.35
CA LEU A 354 47.38 20.84 22.41
C LEU A 354 47.01 21.67 21.14
N ARG A 355 46.81 23.01 21.14
CA ARG A 355 46.87 24.17 22.08
C ARG A 355 45.90 25.26 21.51
N ARG A 356 45.43 26.35 22.13
CA ARG A 356 45.51 27.02 23.46
C ARG A 356 44.18 27.83 23.66
N ALA A 357 44.04 28.60 24.74
CA ALA A 357 43.04 29.67 24.96
C ALA A 357 43.77 31.05 25.19
N PRO A 358 43.16 32.22 25.55
CA PRO A 358 42.16 32.41 26.63
C PRO A 358 41.06 33.51 26.52
N SER A 359 40.10 33.40 27.46
CA SER A 359 39.31 34.35 28.31
C SER A 359 39.78 35.83 28.48
N PRO A 360 39.05 36.76 29.19
CA PRO A 360 37.91 36.64 30.15
C PRO A 360 36.69 37.59 29.86
N GLY A 361 35.64 37.80 30.69
CA GLY A 361 35.18 37.40 32.05
C GLY A 361 33.68 37.80 32.22
N VAL A 362 32.98 37.92 33.38
CA VAL A 362 33.26 37.86 34.84
C VAL A 362 31.98 37.36 35.61
N ALA A 363 32.15 36.89 36.87
CA ALA A 363 31.24 36.37 37.94
C ALA A 363 29.78 36.95 38.10
N ARG A 364 28.84 36.45 38.95
CA ARG A 364 28.83 35.73 40.27
C ARG A 364 27.68 34.69 40.32
N ALA A 365 27.75 33.51 40.99
CA ALA A 365 27.72 33.17 42.45
C ALA A 365 26.36 33.49 43.16
N SER A 366 25.80 32.70 44.11
CA SER A 366 26.31 31.53 44.86
C SER A 366 25.21 30.73 45.64
N THR A 367 25.36 29.40 45.80
CA THR A 367 24.73 28.52 46.85
C THR A 367 23.19 28.44 46.94
N ARG A 368 22.50 27.46 47.56
CA ARG A 368 22.72 26.30 48.49
C ARG A 368 21.53 25.30 48.21
N ARG A 369 21.38 24.03 48.67
CA ARG A 369 22.07 23.06 49.56
C ARG A 369 21.65 21.61 49.13
N ARG A 370 21.82 20.59 49.99
CA ARG A 370 21.27 19.20 49.96
C ARG A 370 21.13 18.73 51.45
N PRO A 371 20.49 17.59 51.87
CA PRO A 371 20.76 16.22 51.38
C PRO A 371 19.63 15.12 51.55
N ARG A 372 19.93 13.87 51.11
CA ARG A 372 19.67 12.49 51.67
C ARG A 372 18.32 12.15 52.39
N ARG A 373 17.82 10.89 52.49
CA ARG A 373 18.42 9.51 52.42
C ARG A 373 17.37 8.46 51.92
N ALA A 374 17.59 7.14 52.10
CA ALA A 374 16.78 6.04 51.54
C ALA A 374 16.41 4.93 52.60
N PRO A 375 16.27 3.60 52.31
CA PRO A 375 15.02 2.88 51.98
C PRO A 375 14.71 1.62 52.88
N VAL A 376 14.01 0.59 52.35
CA VAL A 376 13.67 -0.77 52.94
C VAL A 376 12.37 -0.73 53.80
N ALA A 377 11.44 -1.73 53.92
CA ALA A 377 11.53 -3.21 53.92
C ALA A 377 10.25 -4.04 53.54
N SER A 378 10.45 -5.34 53.22
CA SER A 378 9.66 -6.59 53.53
C SER A 378 8.19 -6.87 53.07
N ARG A 379 7.91 -8.18 52.82
CA ARG A 379 6.60 -8.89 52.68
C ARG A 379 6.22 -9.64 53.98
N PRO A 380 4.95 -10.03 54.23
CA PRO A 380 4.38 -11.40 53.95
C PRO A 380 2.95 -11.35 53.33
N THR A 381 2.40 -12.23 52.47
CA THR A 381 2.11 -13.70 52.41
C THR A 381 0.96 -14.26 53.28
N ALA A 382 -0.29 -14.23 52.76
CA ALA A 382 -1.44 -15.17 52.93
C ALA A 382 -2.64 -14.67 52.07
N GLY A 383 -3.66 -15.42 51.65
CA GLY A 383 -3.91 -16.87 51.61
C GLY A 383 -5.42 -17.22 51.45
N PHE A 384 -5.80 -18.14 50.54
CA PHE A 384 -7.17 -18.74 50.36
C PHE A 384 -8.32 -17.75 49.97
N GLN A 385 -9.47 -18.13 49.38
CA GLN A 385 -9.88 -19.25 48.50
C GLN A 385 -11.11 -18.78 47.64
N PRO A 386 -11.60 -19.52 46.61
CA PRO A 386 -12.65 -19.03 45.72
C PRO A 386 -14.09 -19.23 46.26
N SER A 387 -14.96 -18.26 46.02
CA SER A 387 -16.41 -18.42 46.21
C SER A 387 -17.09 -18.91 44.93
N THR A 388 -18.18 -19.66 45.06
CA THR A 388 -18.94 -20.26 43.95
C THR A 388 -20.40 -19.84 43.98
N HIS A 389 -21.09 -20.00 42.83
CA HIS A 389 -22.53 -19.77 42.67
C HIS A 389 -22.97 -18.27 42.82
N ARG A 390 -24.20 -17.85 42.46
CA ARG A 390 -25.41 -18.58 42.06
C ARG A 390 -26.31 -17.79 41.09
N LYS A 391 -26.97 -18.53 40.19
CA LYS A 391 -28.32 -18.31 39.58
C LYS A 391 -28.76 -16.90 39.09
N LYS A 392 -29.11 -16.88 37.80
CA LYS A 392 -30.46 -16.55 37.26
C LYS A 392 -31.29 -15.46 37.97
N ARG A 393 -31.70 -14.43 37.22
CA ARG A 393 -33.08 -14.31 36.68
C ARG A 393 -33.27 -13.04 35.81
N ARG A 394 -34.06 -13.20 34.73
CA ARG A 394 -35.17 -12.33 34.23
C ARG A 394 -34.94 -10.82 34.00
N SER A 395 -35.70 -10.12 33.14
CA SER A 395 -36.58 -10.50 32.01
C SER A 395 -37.20 -9.25 31.36
N THR A 396 -37.56 -9.35 30.07
CA THR A 396 -38.72 -8.68 29.41
C THR A 396 -38.87 -7.15 29.35
N ARG A 397 -39.26 -6.71 28.13
CA ARG A 397 -40.22 -5.61 27.81
C ARG A 397 -39.68 -4.16 28.04
N LEU A 398 -40.20 -3.11 27.38
CA LEU A 398 -41.30 -2.98 26.39
C LEU A 398 -41.08 -1.78 25.42
N ARG A 399 -41.73 -1.82 24.24
CA ARG A 399 -42.34 -0.72 23.42
C ARG A 399 -41.65 0.66 23.30
N GLN A 400 -41.36 1.17 22.09
CA GLN A 400 -42.26 1.73 21.03
C GLN A 400 -42.70 3.19 21.27
N HIS A 401 -43.01 3.87 20.15
CA HIS A 401 -43.47 5.27 19.99
C HIS A 401 -42.34 6.34 20.09
N HIS A 402 -42.40 7.48 19.37
CA HIS A 402 -43.49 8.00 18.51
C HIS A 402 -43.09 8.26 17.04
N ARG A 403 -44.11 8.45 16.18
CA ARG A 403 -44.04 8.72 14.72
C ARG A 403 -44.91 9.96 14.41
N ARG A 404 -44.67 10.64 13.27
CA ARG A 404 -45.31 11.90 12.75
C ARG A 404 -44.75 13.18 13.40
N ARG A 405 -44.74 14.37 12.78
CA ARG A 405 -45.23 14.93 11.47
C ARG A 405 -44.19 16.02 11.03
N SER A 406 -44.23 16.73 9.90
CA SER A 406 -45.34 17.03 8.96
C SER A 406 -44.86 17.27 7.52
N VAL A 407 -45.80 17.42 6.59
CA VAL A 407 -45.64 17.83 5.18
C VAL A 407 -46.79 18.79 4.84
N MET A 408 -46.51 19.90 4.13
CA MET A 408 -47.40 20.90 3.48
C MET A 408 -46.75 22.29 3.62
N ARG A 409 -46.94 23.28 2.73
CA ARG A 409 -47.13 23.33 1.25
C ARG A 409 -46.99 24.81 0.83
N HIS A 410 -47.08 25.11 -0.47
CA HIS A 410 -47.09 26.49 -1.00
C HIS A 410 -48.01 27.46 -0.24
N ARG A 411 -47.50 28.66 -0.01
CA ARG A 411 -48.03 29.84 -0.70
C ARG A 411 -46.87 30.69 -1.21
#